data_AF-U2N8M4-F1
#
_entry.id   AF-U2N8M4-F1
#
_cell.length_a   1.000
_cell.length_b   1.000
_cell.length_c   1.000
_cell.angle_alpha   90.00
_cell.angle_beta   90.00
_cell.angle_gamma   90.00
#
_symmetry.space_group_name_H-M   'P 1'
#
loop_
_entity.id
_entity.type
_entity.pdbx_description
1 polymer ?
#
loop_
_entity_poly.entity_id
_entity_poly.type
_entity_poly.pdbx_seq_one_letter_code
_entity_poly.pdbx_strand_id
1 'polypeptide(L)'
;MDITQDIKICKDIVEQYNDLTSEDCSGAFRLSKIALIMYDRLSELRLYADKIELQGLNKTEKKEFLRAKMKVMDYIHVSARVIFTAANSDGSKFKRV
;
A
#
# COMPACT_ATOMS: atom_id res chain seq x y z
N MET A 1 -14.44 13.46 10.53
CA MET A 1 -13.56 13.34 9.33
C MET A 1 -13.91 12.05 8.64
N ASP A 2 -14.45 12.16 7.44
CA ASP A 2 -14.82 11.03 6.61
C ASP A 2 -13.56 10.45 5.95
N ILE A 3 -13.39 9.13 6.07
CA ILE A 3 -12.26 8.37 5.51
C ILE A 3 -12.74 7.31 4.51
N THR A 4 -14.00 7.39 4.08
CA THR A 4 -14.61 6.39 3.18
C THR A 4 -13.86 6.33 1.85
N GLN A 5 -13.39 7.48 1.34
CA GLN A 5 -12.55 7.52 0.15
C GLN A 5 -11.18 6.86 0.38
N ASP A 6 -10.51 7.15 1.50
CA ASP A 6 -9.23 6.52 1.84
C ASP A 6 -9.36 4.98 1.91
N ILE A 7 -10.46 4.48 2.49
CA ILE A 7 -10.76 3.03 2.55
C ILE A 7 -11.01 2.45 1.17
N LYS A 8 -11.71 3.18 0.29
CA LYS A 8 -11.94 2.75 -1.09
C LYS A 8 -10.62 2.64 -1.85
N ILE A 9 -9.77 3.66 -1.75
CA ILE A 9 -8.43 3.64 -2.35
C ILE A 9 -7.60 2.46 -1.84
N CYS A 10 -7.66 2.15 -0.54
CA CYS A 10 -7.00 0.96 -0.01
C CYS A 10 -7.49 -0.35 -0.65
N LYS A 11 -8.79 -0.46 -0.98
CA LYS A 11 -9.34 -1.63 -1.68
C LYS A 11 -8.86 -1.67 -3.13
N ASP A 12 -8.93 -0.54 -3.82
CA ASP A 12 -8.48 -0.42 -5.22
C ASP A 12 -6.99 -0.77 -5.37
N ILE A 13 -6.14 -0.39 -4.41
CA ILE A 13 -4.72 -0.77 -4.37
C ILE A 13 -4.55 -2.28 -4.20
N VAL A 14 -5.35 -2.91 -3.34
CA VAL A 14 -5.30 -4.37 -3.12
C VAL A 14 -5.73 -5.11 -4.38
N GLU A 15 -6.78 -4.65 -5.06
CA GLU A 15 -7.23 -5.22 -6.33
C GLU A 15 -6.13 -5.12 -7.40
N GLN A 16 -5.54 -3.93 -7.58
CA GLN A 16 -4.40 -3.73 -8.49
C GLN A 16 -3.19 -4.60 -8.14
N TYR A 17 -2.96 -4.86 -6.84
CA TYR A 17 -1.90 -5.76 -6.40
C TYR A 17 -2.18 -7.22 -6.76
N ASN A 18 -3.43 -7.66 -6.65
CA ASN A 18 -3.82 -9.02 -7.00
C ASN A 18 -3.71 -9.27 -8.51
N ASP A 19 -3.93 -8.23 -9.32
CA ASP A 19 -3.78 -8.28 -10.78
C ASP A 19 -2.33 -8.08 -11.24
N LEU A 20 -1.41 -7.75 -10.32
CA LEU A 20 -0.01 -7.49 -10.65
C LEU A 20 0.72 -8.78 -11.04
N THR A 21 1.31 -8.77 -12.22
CA THR A 21 2.15 -9.87 -12.71
C THR A 21 3.64 -9.54 -12.57
N SER A 22 4.49 -10.55 -12.57
CA SER A 22 5.95 -10.38 -12.48
C SER A 22 6.57 -9.63 -13.68
N GLU A 23 5.84 -9.56 -14.79
CA GLU A 23 6.29 -8.92 -16.03
C GLU A 23 5.96 -7.43 -16.08
N ASP A 24 4.97 -6.97 -15.29
CA ASP A 24 4.58 -5.56 -15.23
C ASP A 24 5.46 -4.75 -14.28
N CYS A 25 6.69 -4.49 -14.73
CA CYS A 25 7.68 -3.70 -13.98
C CYS A 25 7.17 -2.27 -13.72
N SER A 26 6.50 -1.65 -14.68
CA SER A 26 6.02 -0.27 -14.57
C SER A 26 4.85 -0.13 -13.59
N GLY A 27 3.90 -1.06 -13.65
CA GLY A 27 2.78 -1.16 -12.73
C GLY A 27 3.25 -1.46 -11.31
N ALA A 28 4.23 -2.37 -11.16
CA ALA A 28 4.82 -2.68 -9.86
C ALA A 28 5.45 -1.44 -9.20
N PHE A 29 6.20 -0.64 -9.96
CA PHE A 29 6.80 0.59 -9.42
C PHE A 29 5.75 1.65 -9.04
N ARG A 30 4.73 1.83 -9.88
CA ARG A 30 3.64 2.77 -9.60
C ARG A 30 2.85 2.34 -8.36
N LEU A 31 2.48 1.07 -8.29
CA LEU A 31 1.73 0.49 -7.19
C LEU A 31 2.49 0.61 -5.88
N SER A 32 3.80 0.34 -5.91
CA SER A 32 4.70 0.54 -4.76
C SER A 32 4.63 1.97 -4.20
N LYS A 33 4.67 2.99 -5.07
CA LYS A 33 4.58 4.40 -4.63
C LYS A 33 3.22 4.73 -4.04
N ILE A 34 2.14 4.31 -4.70
CA ILE A 34 0.78 4.59 -4.26
C ILE A 34 0.52 3.93 -2.90
N ALA A 35 0.95 2.68 -2.71
CA ALA A 35 0.84 1.99 -1.44
C ALA A 35 1.59 2.71 -0.31
N LEU A 36 2.80 3.23 -0.58
CA LEU A 36 3.57 4.01 0.41
C LEU A 36 2.87 5.31 0.79
N ILE A 37 2.37 6.07 -0.20
CA ILE A 37 1.61 7.31 0.07
C ILE A 37 0.37 7.01 0.92
N MET A 38 -0.32 5.91 0.62
CA MET A 38 -1.50 5.50 1.38
C MET A 38 -1.14 5.05 2.80
N TYR A 39 0.02 4.39 2.98
CA TYR A 39 0.55 4.08 4.31
C TYR A 39 0.74 5.34 5.15
N ASP A 40 1.42 6.35 4.60
CA ASP A 40 1.69 7.61 5.29
C ASP A 40 0.39 8.31 5.65
N ARG A 41 -0.55 8.38 4.70
CA ARG A 41 -1.89 8.92 4.93
C ARG A 41 -2.63 8.20 6.06
N LEU A 42 -2.64 6.86 6.07
CA LEU A 42 -3.25 6.09 7.16
C LEU A 42 -2.54 6.32 8.51
N SER A 43 -1.22 6.55 8.49
CA SER A 43 -0.45 6.85 9.70
C SER A 43 -0.90 8.18 10.34
N GLU A 44 -1.12 9.21 9.52
CA GLU A 44 -1.66 10.50 9.95
C GLU A 44 -3.08 10.34 10.51
N LEU A 45 -3.94 9.61 9.78
CA LEU A 45 -5.30 9.31 10.21
C LEU A 45 -5.31 8.61 11.57
N ARG A 46 -4.35 7.71 11.84
CA ARG A 46 -4.24 7.00 13.12
C ARG A 46 -3.94 7.92 14.29
N LEU A 47 -3.21 9.02 14.07
CA LEU A 47 -2.94 10.03 15.10
C LEU A 47 -4.23 10.79 15.48
N TYR A 48 -5.11 11.02 14.51
CA TYR A 48 -6.38 11.71 14.68
C TYR A 48 -7.59 10.78 14.75
N ALA A 49 -7.41 9.52 15.17
CA ALA A 49 -8.46 8.49 15.19
C ALA A 49 -9.75 8.90 15.93
N ASP A 50 -9.63 9.81 16.89
CA ASP A 50 -10.73 10.35 17.69
C ASP A 50 -11.72 11.16 16.85
N LYS A 51 -11.22 11.77 15.76
CA LYS A 51 -11.98 12.62 14.84
C LYS A 51 -12.52 11.86 13.63
N ILE A 52 -12.23 10.56 13.52
CA ILE A 52 -12.65 9.72 12.40
C ILE A 52 -14.06 9.20 12.64
N GLU A 53 -14.90 9.31 11.61
CA GLU A 53 -16.26 8.80 11.62
C GLU A 53 -16.28 7.39 11.05
N LEU A 54 -16.03 6.41 11.93
CA LEU A 54 -16.26 4.99 11.68
C LEU A 54 -17.33 4.52 12.67
N GLN A 55 -18.50 4.15 12.16
CA GLN A 55 -19.61 3.67 12.98
C GLN A 55 -19.26 2.34 13.66
N GLY A 56 -19.70 2.18 14.91
CA GLY A 56 -19.56 0.93 15.66
C GLY A 56 -18.17 0.62 16.21
N LEU A 57 -17.20 1.52 16.08
CA LEU A 57 -15.82 1.32 16.57
C LEU A 57 -15.45 2.38 17.62
N ASN A 58 -14.82 1.95 18.71
CA ASN A 58 -14.21 2.84 19.69
C ASN A 58 -12.84 3.35 19.21
N LYS A 59 -12.23 4.30 19.94
CA LYS A 59 -10.94 4.91 19.57
C LYS A 59 -9.81 3.88 19.37
N THR A 60 -9.72 2.90 20.25
CA THR A 60 -8.69 1.86 20.20
C THR A 60 -8.89 0.96 18.98
N GLU A 61 -10.13 0.54 18.73
CA GLU A 61 -10.50 -0.27 17.59
C GLU A 61 -10.29 0.47 16.26
N LYS A 62 -10.57 1.78 16.19
CA LYS A 62 -10.24 2.61 15.02
C LYS A 62 -8.73 2.63 14.75
N LYS A 63 -7.90 2.74 15.79
CA LYS A 63 -6.44 2.70 15.65
C LYS A 63 -5.94 1.35 15.17
N GLU A 64 -6.48 0.26 15.70
CA GLU A 64 -6.13 -1.09 15.26
C GLU A 64 -6.62 -1.37 13.83
N PHE A 65 -7.81 -0.91 13.46
CA PHE A 65 -8.32 -0.99 12.09
C PHE A 65 -7.38 -0.28 11.10
N LEU A 66 -7.00 0.96 11.39
CA LEU A 66 -6.05 1.71 10.56
C LEU A 66 -4.69 1.03 10.53
N ARG A 67 -4.20 0.52 11.67
CA ARG A 67 -2.94 -0.23 11.74
C ARG A 67 -2.96 -1.48 10.88
N ALA A 68 -4.07 -2.22 10.84
CA ALA A 68 -4.22 -3.37 9.97
C ALA A 68 -4.12 -2.97 8.50
N LYS A 69 -4.78 -1.88 8.09
CA LYS A 69 -4.68 -1.36 6.72
C LYS A 69 -3.26 -0.87 6.38
N MET A 70 -2.59 -0.19 7.30
CA MET A 70 -1.19 0.22 7.14
C MET A 70 -0.29 -0.99 6.86
N LYS A 71 -0.41 -2.08 7.63
CA LYS A 71 0.40 -3.29 7.40
C LYS A 71 0.22 -3.87 5.99
N VAL A 72 -1.01 -3.84 5.47
CA VAL A 72 -1.28 -4.31 4.10
C VAL A 72 -0.61 -3.39 3.07
N MET A 73 -0.71 -2.07 3.24
CA MET A 73 -0.07 -1.11 2.33
C MET A 73 1.46 -1.24 2.34
N ASP A 74 2.07 -1.42 3.52
CA ASP A 74 3.50 -1.65 3.67
C ASP A 74 3.95 -2.95 2.97
N TYR A 75 3.19 -4.04 3.17
CA TYR A 75 3.44 -5.30 2.47
C TYR A 75 3.38 -5.15 0.95
N ILE A 76 2.34 -4.49 0.42
CA ILE A 76 2.20 -4.24 -1.02
C ILE A 76 3.35 -3.40 -1.54
N HIS A 77 3.76 -2.36 -0.80
CA HIS A 77 4.90 -1.53 -1.14
C HIS A 77 6.17 -2.37 -1.30
N VAL A 78 6.51 -3.18 -0.29
CA VAL A 78 7.71 -4.01 -0.28
C VAL A 78 7.66 -5.06 -1.39
N SER A 79 6.55 -5.78 -1.52
CA SER A 79 6.39 -6.82 -2.55
C SER A 79 6.52 -6.26 -3.97
N ALA A 80 5.82 -5.15 -4.26
CA ALA A 80 5.89 -4.51 -5.57
C ALA A 80 7.29 -3.94 -5.86
N ARG A 81 8.03 -3.48 -4.84
CA ARG A 81 9.45 -3.12 -5.00
C ARG A 81 10.31 -4.32 -5.39
N VAL A 82 10.09 -5.47 -4.77
CA VAL A 82 10.84 -6.70 -5.08
C VAL A 82 10.60 -7.11 -6.53
N ILE A 83 9.34 -7.12 -7.00
CA ILE A 83 8.99 -7.42 -8.39
C ILE A 83 9.70 -6.47 -9.35
N PHE A 84 9.63 -5.15 -9.09
CA PHE A 84 10.34 -4.15 -9.89
C PHE A 84 11.86 -4.39 -9.92
N THR A 85 12.47 -4.71 -8.78
CA THR A 85 13.91 -4.96 -8.73
C THR A 85 14.31 -6.24 -9.45
N ALA A 86 13.51 -7.31 -9.33
CA ALA A 86 13.75 -8.58 -9.99
C ALA A 86 13.70 -8.41 -11.51
N ALA A 87 12.63 -7.79 -12.03
CA ALA A 87 12.45 -7.51 -13.45
C ALA A 87 13.58 -6.64 -14.04
N ASN A 88 14.14 -5.71 -13.28
CA ASN A 88 15.29 -4.90 -13.73
C ASN A 88 16.64 -5.59 -13.55
N SER A 89 16.76 -6.54 -12.62
CA SER A 89 18.01 -7.27 -12.38
C SER A 89 18.28 -8.36 -13.42
N ASP A 90 17.25 -8.91 -14.04
CA ASP A 90 17.39 -9.90 -15.13
C ASP A 90 18.01 -9.30 -16.40
N GLY A 91 17.93 -7.97 -16.60
CA GLY A 91 18.51 -7.31 -17.78
C GLY A 91 20.00 -6.98 -17.71
N SER A 92 20.67 -7.11 -16.55
CA SER A 92 21.96 -6.42 -16.32
C SER A 92 23.16 -7.24 -15.85
N LYS A 93 23.12 -8.59 -15.77
CA LYS A 93 24.21 -9.33 -15.08
C LYS A 93 24.90 -10.49 -15.80
N PHE A 94 25.00 -10.47 -17.13
CA PHE A 94 26.02 -11.26 -17.87
C PHE A 94 26.64 -10.53 -19.08
N LYS A 95 27.05 -9.27 -18.93
CA LYS A 95 28.07 -8.69 -19.83
C LYS A 95 29.26 -8.24 -19.01
N ARG A 96 30.26 -9.14 -18.88
CA ARG A 96 31.64 -8.72 -18.69
C ARG A 96 32.07 -8.09 -20.01
N VAL A 97 32.12 -6.76 -20.05
CA VAL A 97 32.95 -6.02 -21.02
C VAL A 97 34.38 -6.05 -20.49
#